data_AF-A0A645HAS6-F1
#
_entry.id   AF-A0A645HAS6-F1
#
_cell.length_a   1.000
_cell.length_b   1.000
_cell.length_c   1.000
_cell.angle_alpha   90.00
_cell.angle_beta   90.00
_cell.angle_gamma   90.00
#
_symmetry.space_group_name_H-M   'P 1'
#
loop_
_entity.id
_entity.type
_entity.pdbx_description
1 polymer ?
#
loop_
_entity_poly.entity_id
_entity_poly.type
_entity_poly.pdbx_seq_one_letter_code
_entity_poly.pdbx_strand_id
1 'polypeptide(L)'
;MVVDKGIDMEWSRIPHFYRDFYVYQYVTGFAAANSFSQIILNGTEEDVEKYKGFLKAGGSDYPINILKNAGVDMTTPKPLEDTIRRFDELLDMLEKELAQ
;
A
#
# COMPACT_ATOMS: atom_id res chain seq x y z
N MET A 1 -0.76 -19.19 -20.30
CA MET A 1 -1.48 -19.09 -19.02
C MET A 1 -2.41 -20.29 -18.93
N VAL A 2 -2.25 -21.15 -17.93
CA VAL A 2 -3.20 -22.24 -17.67
C VAL A 2 -4.18 -21.69 -16.64
N VAL A 3 -5.45 -21.57 -17.00
CA VAL A 3 -6.51 -21.10 -16.08
C VAL A 3 -7.17 -22.33 -15.48
N ASP A 4 -7.21 -22.39 -14.15
CA ASP A 4 -7.88 -23.47 -13.44
C ASP A 4 -9.40 -23.41 -13.69
N LYS A 5 -10.02 -24.56 -13.95
CA LYS A 5 -11.43 -24.66 -14.33
C LYS A 5 -12.38 -24.19 -13.23
N GLY A 6 -11.97 -24.22 -11.96
CA GLY A 6 -12.78 -23.76 -10.83
C GLY A 6 -12.84 -22.24 -10.70
N ILE A 7 -11.93 -21.50 -11.35
CA ILE A 7 -11.81 -20.04 -11.25
C ILE A 7 -11.93 -19.32 -12.60
N ASP A 8 -12.24 -20.03 -13.68
CA ASP A 8 -12.32 -19.48 -15.04
C ASP A 8 -13.38 -18.37 -15.19
N MET A 9 -14.41 -18.39 -14.34
CA MET A 9 -15.50 -17.40 -14.28
C MET A 9 -15.39 -16.43 -13.10
N GLU A 10 -14.25 -16.38 -12.40
CA GLU A 10 -14.08 -15.52 -11.21
C GLU A 10 -14.32 -14.03 -11.50
N TRP A 11 -13.92 -13.55 -12.68
CA TRP A 11 -14.13 -12.16 -13.09
C TRP A 11 -15.60 -11.73 -13.05
N SER A 12 -16.54 -12.65 -13.30
CA SER A 12 -17.96 -12.33 -13.44
C SER A 12 -18.61 -11.91 -12.12
N ARG A 13 -18.08 -12.39 -10.99
CA ARG A 13 -18.63 -12.18 -9.65
C ARG A 13 -18.02 -11.00 -8.89
N ILE A 14 -16.96 -10.36 -9.41
CA ILE A 14 -16.26 -9.28 -8.70
C ILE A 14 -17.03 -7.96 -8.88
N PRO A 15 -17.71 -7.43 -7.84
CA PRO A 15 -18.56 -6.24 -8.01
C PRO A 15 -17.76 -4.99 -8.40
N HIS A 16 -16.49 -4.91 -7.98
CA HIS A 16 -15.62 -3.78 -8.27
C HIS A 16 -15.21 -3.66 -9.75
N PHE A 17 -15.38 -4.71 -10.57
CA PHE A 17 -15.14 -4.62 -12.01
C PHE A 17 -16.25 -3.86 -12.75
N TYR A 18 -17.39 -3.64 -12.10
CA TYR A 18 -18.48 -2.79 -12.58
C TYR A 18 -18.37 -1.35 -12.04
N ARG A 19 -17.18 -0.97 -11.52
CA ARG A 19 -16.83 0.40 -11.13
C ARG A 19 -15.53 0.78 -11.82
N ASP A 20 -15.53 1.92 -12.50
CA ASP A 20 -14.42 2.35 -13.34
C ASP A 20 -13.13 2.54 -12.52
N PHE A 21 -12.11 1.72 -12.83
CA PHE A 21 -10.74 1.84 -12.33
C PHE A 21 -10.61 2.00 -10.80
N TYR A 22 -11.49 1.40 -10.01
CA TYR A 22 -11.46 1.57 -8.56
C TYR A 22 -10.40 0.70 -7.87
N VAL A 23 -10.24 -0.54 -8.34
CA VAL A 23 -9.50 -1.59 -7.61
C VAL A 23 -8.02 -1.28 -7.38
N TYR A 24 -7.35 -0.52 -8.25
CA TYR A 24 -5.94 -0.20 -8.09
C TYR A 24 -5.68 0.65 -6.84
N GLN A 25 -6.70 1.41 -6.38
CA GLN A 25 -6.60 2.27 -5.20
C GLN A 25 -6.36 1.49 -3.91
N TYR A 26 -6.79 0.21 -3.85
CA TYR A 26 -6.47 -0.65 -2.72
C TYR A 26 -4.97 -0.90 -2.61
N VAL A 27 -4.33 -1.21 -3.74
CA VAL A 27 -2.89 -1.51 -3.78
C VAL A 27 -2.08 -0.26 -3.51
N THR A 28 -2.43 0.88 -4.13
CA THR A 28 -1.70 2.14 -3.91
C THR A 28 -1.93 2.69 -2.50
N GLY A 29 -3.14 2.57 -1.95
CA GLY A 29 -3.42 2.94 -0.56
C GLY A 29 -2.66 2.08 0.45
N PHE A 30 -2.59 0.76 0.23
CA PHE A 30 -1.81 -0.14 1.07
C PHE A 30 -0.29 0.15 0.98
N ALA A 31 0.21 0.43 -0.22
CA ALA A 31 1.61 0.81 -0.42
C ALA A 31 1.97 2.10 0.32
N ALA A 32 1.13 3.14 0.22
CA ALA A 32 1.29 4.37 0.96
C ALA A 32 1.30 4.14 2.48
N ALA A 33 0.36 3.32 2.99
CA ALA A 33 0.26 3.00 4.41
C ALA A 33 1.53 2.28 4.91
N ASN A 34 2.09 1.36 4.12
CA ASN A 34 3.32 0.67 4.48
C ASN A 34 4.53 1.63 4.52
N SER A 35 4.69 2.52 3.54
CA SER A 35 5.73 3.55 3.60
C SER A 35 5.56 4.48 4.81
N PHE A 36 4.34 4.94 5.11
CA PHE A 36 4.09 5.72 6.32
C PHE A 36 4.47 4.96 7.59
N SER A 37 4.11 3.67 7.69
CA SER A 37 4.49 2.86 8.85
C SER A 37 6.01 2.78 9.02
N GLN A 38 6.77 2.61 7.93
CA GLN A 38 8.23 2.56 7.98
C GLN A 38 8.83 3.92 8.37
N ILE A 39 8.30 5.00 7.82
CA ILE A 39 8.70 6.37 8.15
C ILE A 39 8.43 6.68 9.63
N ILE A 40 7.27 6.32 10.15
CA ILE A 40 6.89 6.59 11.55
C ILE A 40 7.72 5.75 12.53
N LEU A 41 7.95 4.47 12.24
CA LEU A 41 8.66 3.58 13.16
C LEU A 41 10.17 3.86 13.21
N ASN A 42 10.76 4.34 12.11
CA ASN A 42 12.22 4.50 11.99
C ASN A 42 12.66 5.97 11.84
N GLY A 43 11.72 6.90 11.71
CA GLY A 43 11.98 8.31 11.43
C GLY A 43 12.02 9.20 12.67
N THR A 44 11.72 10.47 12.45
CA THR A 44 11.81 11.55 13.45
C THR A 44 10.44 12.05 13.89
N GLU A 45 10.39 12.88 14.94
CA GLU A 45 9.15 13.57 15.35
C GLU A 45 8.60 14.45 14.22
N GLU A 46 9.46 15.01 13.36
CA GLU A 46 9.03 15.77 12.18
C GLU A 46 8.23 14.89 11.21
N ASP A 47 8.63 13.63 11.02
CA ASP A 47 7.94 12.69 10.15
C ASP A 47 6.57 12.28 10.70
N VAL A 48 6.47 12.16 12.03
CA VAL A 48 5.18 11.99 12.72
C VAL A 48 4.28 13.21 12.52
N GLU A 49 4.82 14.42 12.62
CA GLU A 49 4.05 15.64 12.35
C GLU A 49 3.60 15.75 10.89
N LYS A 50 4.42 15.30 9.92
CA LYS A 50 4.01 15.20 8.51
C LYS A 50 2.81 14.27 8.34
N TYR A 51 2.81 13.10 8.99
CA TYR A 51 1.66 12.20 8.98
C TYR A 51 0.42 12.79 9.65
N LYS A 52 0.57 13.51 10.77
CA LYS A 52 -0.55 14.25 11.38
C LYS A 52 -1.08 15.35 10.44
N GLY A 53 -0.20 15.99 9.69
CA GLY A 53 -0.54 16.94 8.63
C GLY A 53 -1.37 16.29 7.52
N PHE A 54 -0.96 15.12 7.05
CA PHE A 54 -1.72 14.29 6.10
C PHE A 54 -3.15 14.03 6.59
N LEU A 55 -3.32 13.60 7.84
CA LEU A 55 -4.65 13.32 8.41
C LEU A 55 -5.52 14.58 8.48
N LYS A 56 -4.94 15.73 8.83
CA LYS A 56 -5.64 17.01 8.89
C LYS A 56 -6.01 17.56 7.51
N ALA A 57 -5.28 17.17 6.46
CA ALA A 57 -5.51 17.67 5.10
C ALA A 57 -6.87 17.23 4.52
N GLY A 58 -7.43 16.09 4.96
CA GLY A 58 -8.70 15.57 4.44
C GLY A 58 -8.70 15.52 2.90
N GLY A 59 -9.74 16.07 2.27
CA GLY A 59 -9.86 16.20 0.81
C GLY A 59 -9.52 17.60 0.28
N SER A 60 -8.62 18.35 0.95
CA SER A 60 -8.32 19.75 0.58
C SER A 60 -7.53 19.93 -0.72
N ASP A 61 -6.89 18.87 -1.23
CA ASP A 61 -6.10 18.85 -2.46
C ASP A 61 -6.14 17.45 -3.08
N TYR A 62 -5.53 17.27 -4.25
CA TYR A 62 -5.40 15.98 -4.91
C TYR A 62 -4.64 14.97 -4.02
N PRO A 63 -5.11 13.72 -3.92
CA PRO A 63 -4.49 12.70 -3.07
C PRO A 63 -2.99 12.52 -3.32
N ILE A 64 -2.56 12.63 -4.59
CA ILE A 64 -1.15 12.51 -4.97
C ILE A 64 -0.27 13.60 -4.36
N ASN A 65 -0.78 14.84 -4.29
CA ASN A 65 -0.07 15.97 -3.69
C ASN A 65 -0.05 15.85 -2.17
N ILE A 66 -1.19 15.50 -1.57
CA ILE A 66 -1.33 15.30 -0.12
C ILE A 66 -0.34 14.23 0.38
N LEU A 67 -0.25 13.09 -0.31
CA LEU A 67 0.69 12.02 0.02
C LEU A 67 2.15 12.47 -0.14
N LYS A 68 2.45 13.14 -1.26
CA LYS A 68 3.81 13.63 -1.55
C LYS A 68 4.28 14.65 -0.51
N ASN A 69 3.42 15.59 -0.11
CA ASN A 69 3.71 16.57 0.93
C ASN A 69 3.95 15.93 2.30
N ALA A 70 3.33 14.78 2.55
CA ALA A 70 3.52 13.99 3.77
C ALA A 70 4.73 13.05 3.72
N GLY A 71 5.52 13.08 2.63
CA GLY A 71 6.74 12.28 2.47
C GLY A 71 6.57 10.98 1.68
N VAL A 72 5.39 10.71 1.11
CA VAL A 72 5.13 9.50 0.32
C VAL A 72 4.84 9.88 -1.13
N ASP A 73 5.85 9.78 -2.01
CA ASP A 73 5.70 10.08 -3.44
C ASP A 73 5.25 8.85 -4.24
N MET A 74 3.94 8.76 -4.51
CA MET A 74 3.33 7.67 -5.29
C MET A 74 3.64 7.71 -6.79
N THR A 75 4.39 8.72 -7.28
CA THR A 75 4.88 8.75 -8.67
C THR A 75 6.20 7.96 -8.85
N THR A 76 6.75 7.46 -7.76
CA THR A 76 7.98 6.65 -7.72
C THR A 76 7.67 5.19 -7.39
N PRO A 77 8.56 4.23 -7.71
CA PRO A 77 8.35 2.82 -7.34
C PRO A 77 8.50 2.57 -5.83
N LYS A 78 9.09 3.50 -5.09
CA LYS A 78 9.49 3.36 -3.69
C LYS A 78 8.36 2.84 -2.77
N PRO A 79 7.10 3.32 -2.82
CA PRO A 79 6.07 2.81 -1.93
C PRO A 79 5.73 1.34 -2.16
N LEU A 80 5.77 0.88 -3.42
CA LEU A 80 5.53 -0.52 -3.74
C LEU A 80 6.73 -1.39 -3.33
N GLU A 81 7.96 -0.92 -3.55
CA GLU A 81 9.18 -1.61 -3.10
C GLU A 81 9.22 -1.77 -1.58
N ASP A 82 8.77 -0.77 -0.82
CA ASP A 82 8.66 -0.86 0.63
C ASP A 82 7.67 -1.96 1.05
N THR A 83 6.55 -2.09 0.34
CA THR A 83 5.55 -3.13 0.61
C THR A 83 6.08 -4.53 0.32
N ILE A 84 6.74 -4.72 -0.82
CA ILE A 84 7.33 -6.00 -1.20
C ILE A 84 8.39 -6.40 -0.18
N ARG A 85 9.29 -5.48 0.20
CA ARG A 85 10.30 -5.75 1.22
C ARG A 85 9.68 -6.16 2.56
N ARG A 86 8.61 -5.48 2.98
CA ARG A 86 7.91 -5.84 4.23
C ARG A 86 7.27 -7.23 4.15
N PHE A 87 6.74 -7.61 2.99
CA PHE A 87 6.21 -8.94 2.75
C PHE A 87 7.32 -10.00 2.84
N ASP A 88 8.47 -9.77 2.22
CA ASP A 88 9.62 -10.68 2.26
C ASP A 88 10.11 -10.87 3.70
N GLU A 89 10.24 -9.79 4.49
CA GLU A 89 10.60 -9.87 5.91
C GLU A 89 9.61 -10.73 6.72
N LEU A 90 8.31 -10.58 6.45
CA LEU A 90 7.27 -11.36 7.12
C LEU A 90 7.33 -12.85 6.74
N LEU A 91 7.62 -13.13 5.47
CA LEU A 91 7.80 -14.49 4.98
C LEU A 91 9.02 -15.15 5.62
N ASP A 92 10.15 -14.46 5.65
CA ASP A 92 11.38 -14.93 6.33
C ASP A 92 11.15 -15.20 7.82
N MET A 93 10.36 -14.35 8.50
CA MET A 93 9.97 -14.58 9.89
C MET A 93 9.13 -15.86 10.03
N LEU A 94 8.13 -16.05 9.17
CA LEU A 94 7.29 -17.24 9.19
C LEU A 94 8.09 -18.53 8.95
N GLU A 95 9.00 -18.54 7.97
CA GLU A 95 9.84 -19.69 7.66
C GLU A 95 10.75 -20.08 8.82
N LYS A 96 11.33 -19.10 9.52
CA LYS A 96 12.15 -19.35 10.71
C LYS A 96 11.34 -19.94 11.86
N GLU A 97 10.12 -19.48 12.08
CA GLU A 97 9.25 -20.04 13.12
C GLU A 97 8.79 -21.47 12.81
N LEU A 98 8.59 -21.82 11.52
CA LEU A 98 8.24 -23.18 11.11
C LEU A 98 9.40 -24.17 11.13
N ALA A 99 10.64 -23.68 11.14
CA ALA A 99 11.85 -24.51 11.17
C ALA A 99 12.34 -24.85 12.59
N GLN A 100 11.68 -24.32 13.63
CA GLN A 100 11.92 -24.63 15.05
C GLN A 100 11.17 -25.90 15.47
#